data_AF-A0A7K1CYS9-F1
#
_entry.id   AF-A0A7K1CYS9-F1
#
_cell.length_a   1.000
_cell.length_b   1.000
_cell.length_c   1.000
_cell.angle_alpha   90.00
_cell.angle_beta   90.00
_cell.angle_gamma   90.00
#
_symmetry.space_group_name_H-M   'P 1'
#
loop_
_entity.id
_entity.type
_entity.pdbx_description
1 polymer ?
#
loop_
_entity_poly.entity_id
_entity_poly.type
_entity_poly.pdbx_seq_one_letter_code
_entity_poly.pdbx_strand_id
1 'polypeptide(L)'
;MPTTRSTTAPTDVPVATSEITVVSALVDLASREAGSRRDIPWYLERCSGVLSTDHALIVFTEPELVAGITGKRRQLAPDAPTRIVGLPFDHFPRARDIAEISRAFEAGQRPPTASNTTKDSPAYLAFGWSKPELLAMVAKENPFQSRAFWWSDIALSEVAQPLHDQSFDGLLSSWNGHLHANVLWETDRSEYAHSTQFYSSTPFSKVAGGLFGVSADHALTFASDFAFEADRCLESGWPTIDEVLLGVVVDRQRSAATLSYGPWETLLANFNEPRLAAWHRFRLLRDCINRGLRDRARNHFLQIEAAINNGRLSLSIDEHRELEELRRLASS
;
A
#
# COMPACT_ATOMS: atom_id res chain seq x y z
N MET A 1 -21.23 -9.39 60.68
CA MET A 1 -21.83 -9.41 59.33
C MET A 1 -20.70 -9.37 58.31
N PRO A 2 -20.46 -10.43 57.52
CA PRO A 2 -19.49 -10.40 56.44
C PRO A 2 -20.16 -9.97 55.13
N THR A 3 -19.65 -8.91 54.52
CA THR A 3 -20.03 -8.45 53.18
C THR A 3 -19.42 -9.36 52.13
N THR A 4 -20.24 -10.17 51.47
CA THR A 4 -19.89 -10.93 50.27
C THR A 4 -19.63 -9.98 49.10
N ARG A 5 -18.39 -9.94 48.60
CA ARG A 5 -18.06 -9.30 47.32
C ARG A 5 -18.49 -10.21 46.18
N SER A 6 -19.51 -9.79 45.44
CA SER A 6 -19.88 -10.38 44.15
C SER A 6 -18.78 -10.06 43.14
N THR A 7 -18.10 -11.10 42.66
CA THR A 7 -17.19 -11.04 41.51
C THR A 7 -17.98 -11.55 40.31
N THR A 8 -18.66 -10.64 39.61
CA THR A 8 -19.20 -10.95 38.28
C THR A 8 -18.02 -11.04 37.33
N ALA A 9 -17.74 -12.25 36.85
CA ALA A 9 -16.80 -12.48 35.77
C ALA A 9 -17.21 -11.64 34.54
N PRO A 10 -16.25 -11.13 33.75
CA PRO A 10 -16.58 -10.48 32.48
C PRO A 10 -17.28 -11.52 31.61
N THR A 11 -18.51 -11.24 31.20
CA THR A 11 -19.18 -11.97 30.14
C THR A 11 -18.35 -11.78 28.88
N ASP A 12 -17.72 -12.86 28.41
CA ASP A 12 -17.08 -12.96 27.10
C ASP A 12 -18.12 -12.66 26.02
N VAL A 13 -18.17 -11.40 25.59
CA VAL A 13 -18.90 -11.02 24.39
C VAL A 13 -18.15 -11.70 23.22
N PRO A 14 -18.83 -12.50 22.39
CA PRO A 14 -18.20 -13.11 21.23
C PRO A 14 -17.55 -12.02 20.37
N VAL A 15 -16.24 -12.09 20.22
CA VAL A 15 -15.51 -11.22 19.30
C VAL A 15 -15.92 -11.62 17.89
N ALA A 16 -16.46 -10.69 17.11
CA ALA A 16 -16.78 -10.95 15.71
C ALA A 16 -15.49 -11.35 14.97
N THR A 17 -15.47 -12.58 14.44
CA THR A 17 -14.36 -13.10 13.65
C THR A 17 -14.47 -12.58 12.23
N SER A 18 -13.40 -12.01 11.69
CA SER A 18 -13.32 -11.65 10.27
C SER A 18 -12.04 -12.20 9.67
N GLU A 19 -12.08 -12.78 8.48
CA GLU A 19 -10.88 -13.31 7.83
C GLU A 19 -9.85 -12.20 7.52
N ILE A 20 -10.32 -10.99 7.22
CA ILE A 20 -9.50 -9.87 6.79
C ILE A 20 -9.78 -8.65 7.68
N THR A 21 -8.71 -7.98 8.12
CA THR A 21 -8.80 -6.63 8.66
C THR A 21 -8.17 -5.63 7.68
N VAL A 22 -8.96 -4.65 7.24
CA VAL A 22 -8.48 -3.47 6.52
C VAL A 22 -7.97 -2.45 7.54
N VAL A 23 -6.79 -1.90 7.29
CA VAL A 23 -6.14 -0.88 8.08
C VAL A 23 -6.00 0.37 7.22
N SER A 24 -6.39 1.51 7.77
CA SER A 24 -6.30 2.80 7.09
C SER A 24 -5.90 3.90 8.06
N ALA A 25 -5.57 5.07 7.52
CA ALA A 25 -5.37 6.26 8.34
C ALA A 25 -5.81 7.54 7.64
N LEU A 26 -6.17 8.54 8.44
CA LEU A 26 -6.46 9.90 8.01
C LEU A 26 -5.81 10.90 8.97
N VAL A 27 -4.94 11.76 8.44
CA VAL A 27 -4.24 12.82 9.16
C VAL A 27 -4.44 14.13 8.42
N ASP A 28 -4.68 15.21 9.16
CA ASP A 28 -4.79 16.56 8.61
C ASP A 28 -3.41 17.15 8.35
N LEU A 29 -2.75 16.69 7.29
CA LEU A 29 -1.49 17.29 6.85
C LEU A 29 -1.70 18.71 6.29
N ALA A 30 -2.92 19.06 5.85
CA ALA A 30 -3.21 20.37 5.29
C ALA A 30 -3.18 21.47 6.35
N SER A 31 -3.63 21.21 7.57
CA SER A 31 -3.52 22.19 8.68
C SER A 31 -2.10 22.34 9.21
N ARG A 32 -1.23 21.35 8.98
CA ARG A 32 0.16 21.34 9.45
C ARG A 32 1.14 22.02 8.50
N GLU A 33 0.83 22.01 7.22
CA GLU A 33 1.78 22.37 6.18
C GLU A 33 1.23 23.50 5.31
N ALA A 34 2.09 24.45 4.96
CA ALA A 34 1.74 25.45 3.96
C ALA A 34 1.66 24.78 2.57
N GLY A 35 0.48 24.73 1.96
CA GLY A 35 0.35 24.17 0.61
C GLY A 35 -1.09 23.97 0.14
N SER A 36 -1.22 23.48 -1.11
CA SER A 36 -2.49 23.18 -1.78
C SER A 36 -2.99 21.75 -1.49
N ARG A 37 -2.71 21.21 -0.30
CA ARG A 37 -3.15 19.87 0.09
C ARG A 37 -4.67 19.78 0.16
N ARG A 38 -5.18 18.57 -0.08
CA ARG A 38 -6.59 18.25 0.19
C ARG A 38 -6.84 18.37 1.70
N ASP A 39 -7.91 19.05 2.06
CA ASP A 39 -8.35 19.23 3.43
C ASP A 39 -9.16 18.02 3.93
N ILE A 40 -9.44 17.99 5.23
CA ILE A 40 -10.24 16.93 5.85
C ILE A 40 -11.65 16.81 5.22
N PRO A 41 -12.41 17.89 4.98
CA PRO A 41 -13.69 17.80 4.27
C PRO A 41 -13.59 17.01 2.95
N TRP A 42 -12.57 17.26 2.13
CA TRP A 42 -12.37 16.54 0.88
C TRP A 42 -12.24 15.02 1.08
N TYR A 43 -11.44 14.58 2.06
CA TYR A 43 -11.27 13.15 2.37
C TYR A 43 -12.55 12.54 2.94
N LEU A 44 -13.23 13.27 3.82
CA LEU A 44 -14.49 12.85 4.42
C LEU A 44 -15.59 12.63 3.37
N GLU A 45 -15.62 13.40 2.28
CA GLU A 45 -16.56 13.18 1.17
C GLU A 45 -16.25 11.94 0.33
N ARG A 46 -14.99 11.48 0.32
CA ARG A 46 -14.46 10.53 -0.66
C ARG A 46 -13.95 9.22 -0.08
N CYS A 47 -13.97 9.10 1.23
CA CYS A 47 -13.59 7.87 1.93
C CYS A 47 -14.63 6.76 1.87
N SER A 48 -15.76 6.96 1.18
CA SER A 48 -16.88 6.02 1.18
C SER A 48 -16.49 4.63 0.71
N GLY A 49 -15.63 4.52 -0.31
CA GLY A 49 -15.24 3.21 -0.85
C GLY A 49 -14.52 2.32 0.16
N VAL A 50 -13.61 2.88 0.99
CA VAL A 50 -12.94 2.11 2.06
C VAL A 50 -13.85 1.99 3.28
N LEU A 51 -14.55 3.07 3.67
CA LEU A 51 -15.43 3.05 4.84
C LEU A 51 -16.72 2.25 4.64
N SER A 52 -17.03 1.78 3.43
CA SER A 52 -18.16 0.87 3.16
C SER A 52 -17.76 -0.60 3.14
N THR A 53 -16.51 -0.96 3.42
CA THR A 53 -16.06 -2.37 3.42
C THR A 53 -16.82 -3.22 4.43
N ASP A 54 -17.25 -4.41 4.04
CA ASP A 54 -17.84 -5.40 4.95
C ASP A 54 -16.78 -6.13 5.80
N HIS A 55 -15.51 -5.98 5.45
CA HIS A 55 -14.39 -6.51 6.25
C HIS A 55 -14.26 -5.77 7.57
N ALA A 56 -13.54 -6.38 8.51
CA ALA A 56 -13.17 -5.69 9.72
C ALA A 56 -12.29 -4.47 9.37
N LEU A 57 -12.51 -3.33 10.02
CA LEU A 57 -11.83 -2.09 9.69
C LEU A 57 -11.17 -1.47 10.93
N ILE A 58 -9.90 -1.06 10.80
CA ILE A 58 -9.23 -0.19 11.77
C ILE A 58 -8.77 1.07 11.07
N VAL A 59 -9.15 2.23 11.62
CA VAL A 59 -8.71 3.54 11.12
C VAL A 59 -7.94 4.27 12.21
N PHE A 60 -6.69 4.61 11.94
CA PHE A 60 -5.91 5.54 12.76
C PHE A 60 -6.17 6.97 12.30
N THR A 61 -6.61 7.82 13.20
CA THR A 61 -6.86 9.23 12.87
C THR A 61 -6.61 10.11 14.06
N GLU A 62 -6.52 11.42 13.84
CA GLU A 62 -6.33 12.35 14.94
C GLU A 62 -7.55 12.37 15.87
N PRO A 63 -7.36 12.59 17.19
CA PRO A 63 -8.44 12.48 18.18
C PRO A 63 -9.70 13.27 17.82
N GLU A 64 -9.57 14.45 17.26
CA GLU A 64 -10.66 15.34 16.83
C GLU A 64 -11.45 14.81 15.62
N LEU A 65 -10.84 13.95 14.80
CA LEU A 65 -11.46 13.37 13.60
C LEU A 65 -12.23 12.09 13.90
N VAL A 66 -11.97 11.45 15.05
CA VAL A 66 -12.57 10.16 15.45
C VAL A 66 -14.10 10.20 15.34
N ALA A 67 -14.74 11.25 15.85
CA ALA A 67 -16.20 11.35 15.83
C ALA A 67 -16.75 11.43 14.40
N GLY A 68 -16.09 12.18 13.52
CA GLY A 68 -16.49 12.34 12.12
C GLY A 68 -16.39 11.02 11.34
N ILE A 69 -15.27 10.31 11.47
CA ILE A 69 -15.06 9.01 10.82
C ILE A 69 -16.03 7.96 11.38
N THR A 70 -16.22 7.93 12.71
CA THR A 70 -17.18 7.01 13.36
C THR A 70 -18.60 7.23 12.83
N GLY A 71 -19.02 8.49 12.72
CA GLY A 71 -20.34 8.84 12.18
C GLY A 71 -20.54 8.33 10.76
N LYS A 72 -19.54 8.56 9.88
CA LYS A 72 -19.58 8.06 8.49
C LYS A 72 -19.58 6.55 8.40
N ARG A 73 -18.73 5.86 9.17
CA ARG A 73 -18.69 4.40 9.18
C ARG A 73 -20.04 3.81 9.58
N ARG A 74 -20.67 4.34 10.64
CA ARG A 74 -22.01 3.88 11.07
C ARG A 74 -23.09 4.08 10.00
N GLN A 75 -22.95 5.10 9.13
CA GLN A 75 -23.88 5.32 8.03
C GLN A 75 -23.64 4.36 6.86
N LEU A 76 -22.38 4.05 6.57
CA LEU A 76 -22.00 3.26 5.38
C LEU A 76 -22.02 1.75 5.63
N ALA A 77 -21.65 1.31 6.84
CA ALA A 77 -21.57 -0.11 7.21
C ALA A 77 -21.83 -0.26 8.72
N PRO A 78 -23.10 -0.11 9.17
CA PRO A 78 -23.47 -0.06 10.59
C PRO A 78 -23.10 -1.31 11.38
N ASP A 79 -23.11 -2.47 10.72
CA ASP A 79 -22.94 -3.78 11.37
C ASP A 79 -21.52 -4.36 11.21
N ALA A 80 -20.67 -3.72 10.39
CA ALA A 80 -19.36 -4.25 10.08
C ALA A 80 -18.34 -3.96 11.22
N PRO A 81 -17.55 -4.96 11.66
CA PRO A 81 -16.62 -4.82 12.78
C PRO A 81 -15.64 -3.67 12.54
N THR A 82 -15.60 -2.68 13.45
CA THR A 82 -14.78 -1.49 13.24
C THR A 82 -14.19 -0.94 14.53
N ARG A 83 -12.93 -0.50 14.46
CA ARG A 83 -12.27 0.28 15.53
C ARG A 83 -11.67 1.55 14.94
N ILE A 84 -12.09 2.71 15.44
CA ILE A 84 -11.49 4.00 15.10
C ILE A 84 -10.58 4.41 16.26
N VAL A 85 -9.29 4.58 15.98
CA VAL A 85 -8.25 4.86 16.99
C VAL A 85 -7.81 6.31 16.86
N GLY A 86 -8.05 7.09 17.91
CA GLY A 86 -7.49 8.44 18.06
C GLY A 86 -6.00 8.37 18.37
N LEU A 87 -5.16 8.73 17.40
CA LEU A 87 -3.70 8.75 17.48
C LEU A 87 -3.20 10.13 17.02
N PRO A 88 -2.67 10.97 17.93
CA PRO A 88 -1.98 12.20 17.54
C PRO A 88 -0.86 11.92 16.54
N PHE A 89 -0.66 12.82 15.57
CA PHE A 89 0.29 12.58 14.48
C PHE A 89 1.75 12.40 14.95
N ASP A 90 2.16 13.10 16.01
CA ASP A 90 3.47 12.96 16.64
C ASP A 90 3.70 11.60 17.32
N HIS A 91 2.63 10.82 17.52
CA HIS A 91 2.69 9.44 18.00
C HIS A 91 2.68 8.40 16.87
N PHE A 92 2.62 8.81 15.60
CA PHE A 92 2.77 7.87 14.48
C PHE A 92 4.20 7.30 14.48
N PRO A 93 4.38 6.00 14.14
CA PRO A 93 5.65 5.31 14.26
C PRO A 93 6.87 6.08 13.71
N ARG A 94 6.75 6.68 12.53
CA ARG A 94 7.86 7.37 11.84
C ARG A 94 7.79 8.89 11.96
N ALA A 95 6.88 9.44 12.76
CA ALA A 95 6.84 10.89 13.04
C ALA A 95 8.14 11.39 13.69
N ARG A 96 8.83 10.51 14.43
CA ARG A 96 10.16 10.75 15.01
C ARG A 96 11.23 11.15 13.97
N ASP A 97 11.07 10.77 12.70
CA ASP A 97 12.10 11.00 11.67
C ASP A 97 11.93 12.36 10.96
N ILE A 98 10.84 13.09 11.22
CA ILE A 98 10.52 14.34 10.53
C ILE A 98 11.68 15.34 10.60
N ALA A 99 12.34 15.44 11.76
CA ALA A 99 13.46 16.37 11.95
C ALA A 99 14.68 16.00 11.08
N GLU A 100 14.94 14.71 10.90
CA GLU A 100 16.03 14.24 10.05
C GLU A 100 15.72 14.41 8.56
N ILE A 101 14.50 14.06 8.15
CA ILE A 101 14.03 14.28 6.77
C ILE A 101 14.08 15.77 6.42
N SER A 102 13.69 16.64 7.34
CA SER A 102 13.73 18.10 7.17
C SER A 102 15.16 18.59 6.94
N ARG A 103 16.13 18.14 7.75
CA ARG A 103 17.55 18.49 7.58
C ARG A 103 18.10 18.06 6.22
N ALA A 104 17.76 16.86 5.76
CA ALA A 104 18.18 16.38 4.44
C ALA A 104 17.58 17.26 3.32
N PHE A 105 16.30 17.60 3.42
CA PHE A 105 15.62 18.46 2.45
C PHE A 105 16.19 19.88 2.41
N GLU A 106 16.56 20.45 3.57
CA GLU A 106 17.23 21.74 3.68
C GLU A 106 18.65 21.71 3.06
N ALA A 107 19.33 20.56 3.14
CA ALA A 107 20.62 20.33 2.48
C ALA A 107 20.51 20.07 0.96
N GLY A 108 19.30 20.17 0.38
CA GLY A 108 19.06 19.92 -1.05
C GLY A 108 19.00 18.44 -1.42
N GLN A 109 18.96 17.53 -0.44
CA GLN A 109 18.90 16.09 -0.65
C GLN A 109 17.46 15.60 -0.81
N ARG A 110 16.76 16.15 -1.81
CA ARG A 110 15.42 15.73 -2.19
C ARG A 110 15.51 14.71 -3.33
N PRO A 111 14.91 13.52 -3.20
CA PRO A 111 15.00 12.52 -4.26
C PRO A 111 14.18 12.95 -5.48
N PRO A 112 14.53 12.48 -6.69
CA PRO A 112 13.80 12.83 -7.90
C PRO A 112 12.32 12.40 -7.87
N THR A 113 11.99 11.33 -7.13
CA THR A 113 10.60 10.91 -6.87
C THR A 113 9.79 11.91 -6.06
N ALA A 114 10.44 12.72 -5.22
CA ALA A 114 9.84 13.78 -4.42
C ALA A 114 9.88 15.13 -5.15
N SER A 115 9.60 15.13 -6.46
CA SER A 115 9.67 16.33 -7.29
C SER A 115 8.54 17.32 -7.04
N ASN A 116 7.47 16.91 -6.34
CA ASN A 116 6.38 17.81 -5.97
C ASN A 116 6.63 18.34 -4.55
N THR A 117 7.39 19.43 -4.45
CA THR A 117 7.76 20.05 -3.17
C THR A 117 6.57 20.47 -2.31
N THR A 118 5.39 20.65 -2.91
CA THR A 118 4.10 20.91 -2.23
C THR A 118 3.43 19.66 -1.68
N LYS A 119 3.66 18.47 -2.26
CA LYS A 119 3.06 17.20 -1.83
C LYS A 119 4.02 16.35 -0.99
N ASP A 120 5.30 16.39 -1.28
CA ASP A 120 6.30 15.47 -0.71
C ASP A 120 7.06 16.18 0.42
N SER A 121 6.34 16.48 1.49
CA SER A 121 6.89 17.11 2.71
C SER A 121 7.51 16.06 3.65
N PRO A 122 8.34 16.49 4.63
CA PRO A 122 8.83 15.60 5.67
C PRO A 122 7.72 14.86 6.44
N ALA A 123 6.61 15.53 6.74
CA ALA A 123 5.49 14.90 7.45
C ALA A 123 4.73 13.90 6.55
N TYR A 124 4.62 14.17 5.25
CA TYR A 124 4.04 13.23 4.29
C TYR A 124 4.88 11.95 4.16
N LEU A 125 6.21 12.07 4.07
CA LEU A 125 7.12 10.92 4.06
C LEU A 125 6.99 10.11 5.35
N ALA A 126 7.05 10.77 6.52
CA ALA A 126 6.88 10.10 7.81
C ALA A 126 5.52 9.40 7.95
N PHE A 127 4.44 10.01 7.45
CA PHE A 127 3.13 9.36 7.40
C PHE A 127 3.14 8.11 6.51
N GLY A 128 3.67 8.22 5.29
CA GLY A 128 3.80 7.08 4.37
C GLY A 128 4.65 5.94 4.94
N TRP A 129 5.75 6.28 5.62
CA TRP A 129 6.61 5.27 6.25
C TRP A 129 5.97 4.61 7.47
N SER A 130 4.98 5.23 8.09
CA SER A 130 4.30 4.68 9.27
C SER A 130 3.33 3.54 8.93
N LYS A 131 2.93 3.38 7.66
CA LYS A 131 1.88 2.42 7.26
C LYS A 131 2.19 0.97 7.65
N PRO A 132 3.38 0.40 7.39
CA PRO A 132 3.67 -0.99 7.73
C PRO A 132 3.72 -1.23 9.24
N GLU A 133 4.26 -0.28 10.03
CA GLU A 133 4.29 -0.38 11.49
C GLU A 133 2.88 -0.28 12.11
N LEU A 134 2.01 0.59 11.60
CA LEU A 134 0.59 0.64 12.03
C LEU A 134 -0.13 -0.67 11.71
N LEU A 135 0.12 -1.23 10.53
CA LEU A 135 -0.43 -2.53 10.16
C LEU A 135 0.08 -3.65 11.10
N ALA A 136 1.36 -3.64 11.45
CA ALA A 136 1.93 -4.59 12.42
C ALA A 136 1.36 -4.42 13.84
N MET A 137 1.08 -3.19 14.28
CA MET A 137 0.39 -2.94 15.55
C MET A 137 -0.99 -3.61 15.58
N VAL A 138 -1.76 -3.44 14.49
CA VAL A 138 -3.07 -4.11 14.35
C VAL A 138 -2.92 -5.62 14.30
N ALA A 139 -1.95 -6.14 13.55
CA ALA A 139 -1.72 -7.58 13.46
C ALA A 139 -1.32 -8.22 14.79
N LYS A 140 -0.57 -7.48 15.62
CA LYS A 140 -0.17 -7.92 16.96
C LYS A 140 -1.34 -7.98 17.94
N GLU A 141 -2.22 -6.99 17.90
CA GLU A 141 -3.42 -6.96 18.76
C GLU A 141 -4.50 -7.93 18.26
N ASN A 142 -4.58 -8.11 16.94
CA ASN A 142 -5.55 -8.92 16.20
C ASN A 142 -6.97 -8.94 16.80
N PRO A 143 -7.61 -7.77 17.00
CA PRO A 143 -8.87 -7.68 17.74
C PRO A 143 -10.05 -8.38 17.05
N PHE A 144 -9.91 -8.77 15.77
CA PHE A 144 -10.94 -9.43 14.99
C PHE A 144 -10.55 -10.85 14.55
N GLN A 145 -9.45 -11.38 15.10
CA GLN A 145 -8.92 -12.72 14.80
C GLN A 145 -8.70 -12.97 13.30
N SER A 146 -8.26 -11.95 12.58
CA SER A 146 -8.00 -12.01 11.14
C SER A 146 -6.76 -12.81 10.79
N ARG A 147 -6.82 -13.46 9.62
CA ARG A 147 -5.69 -14.17 8.99
C ARG A 147 -4.86 -13.27 8.08
N ALA A 148 -5.41 -12.11 7.71
CA ALA A 148 -4.84 -11.18 6.75
C ALA A 148 -5.09 -9.73 7.16
N PHE A 149 -4.13 -8.87 6.86
CA PHE A 149 -4.17 -7.45 7.14
C PHE A 149 -3.85 -6.67 5.87
N TRP A 150 -4.72 -5.74 5.51
CA TRP A 150 -4.59 -4.95 4.29
C TRP A 150 -4.46 -3.47 4.62
N TRP A 151 -3.37 -2.84 4.19
CA TRP A 151 -3.34 -1.39 4.16
C TRP A 151 -4.17 -0.89 2.98
N SER A 152 -5.03 0.10 3.20
CA SER A 152 -5.67 0.89 2.16
C SER A 152 -5.64 2.37 2.52
N ASP A 153 -5.16 3.21 1.61
CA ASP A 153 -5.33 4.66 1.75
C ASP A 153 -6.83 4.98 1.80
N ILE A 154 -7.24 5.88 2.70
CA ILE A 154 -8.66 6.05 3.06
C ILE A 154 -9.54 6.50 1.88
N ALA A 155 -8.96 7.19 0.90
CA ALA A 155 -9.61 7.65 -0.32
C ALA A 155 -9.09 6.92 -1.58
N LEU A 156 -8.63 5.66 -1.44
CA LEU A 156 -8.10 4.84 -2.54
C LEU A 156 -9.05 4.82 -3.75
N SER A 157 -10.36 4.78 -3.51
CA SER A 157 -11.38 4.75 -4.56
C SER A 157 -11.40 5.99 -5.47
N GLU A 158 -10.84 7.12 -5.04
CA GLU A 158 -10.70 8.29 -5.93
C GLU A 158 -9.60 8.10 -6.98
N VAL A 159 -8.70 7.16 -6.74
CA VAL A 159 -7.56 6.88 -7.61
C VAL A 159 -7.82 5.60 -8.41
N ALA A 160 -8.21 4.52 -7.73
CA ALA A 160 -8.38 3.21 -8.32
C ALA A 160 -9.78 2.67 -8.06
N GLN A 161 -10.43 2.13 -9.08
CA GLN A 161 -11.76 1.52 -8.95
C GLN A 161 -11.70 0.04 -9.39
N PRO A 162 -12.44 -0.86 -8.71
CA PRO A 162 -12.66 -2.20 -9.23
C PRO A 162 -13.37 -2.16 -10.59
N LEU A 163 -13.31 -3.27 -11.33
CA LEU A 163 -14.18 -3.44 -12.49
C LEU A 163 -15.64 -3.57 -12.05
N HIS A 164 -16.58 -3.30 -12.96
CA HIS A 164 -18.03 -3.31 -12.68
C HIS A 164 -18.56 -4.65 -12.12
N ASP A 165 -17.88 -5.77 -12.41
CA ASP A 165 -18.21 -7.12 -11.94
C ASP A 165 -17.47 -7.50 -10.65
N GLN A 166 -16.72 -6.56 -10.06
CA GLN A 166 -15.90 -6.78 -8.88
C GLN A 166 -16.23 -5.74 -7.79
N SER A 167 -15.97 -6.11 -6.55
CA SER A 167 -16.02 -5.19 -5.40
C SER A 167 -14.67 -5.17 -4.70
N PHE A 168 -14.40 -4.09 -3.97
CA PHE A 168 -13.21 -3.98 -3.12
C PHE A 168 -13.09 -5.21 -2.18
N ASP A 169 -14.19 -5.56 -1.50
CA ASP A 169 -14.21 -6.68 -0.56
C ASP A 169 -14.00 -8.04 -1.24
N GLY A 170 -14.58 -8.23 -2.43
CA GLY A 170 -14.41 -9.45 -3.21
C GLY A 170 -12.96 -9.65 -3.67
N LEU A 171 -12.28 -8.56 -4.06
CA LEU A 171 -10.87 -8.60 -4.41
C LEU A 171 -10.01 -9.03 -3.21
N LEU A 172 -10.17 -8.38 -2.05
CA LEU A 172 -9.40 -8.74 -0.86
C LEU A 172 -9.67 -10.18 -0.41
N SER A 173 -10.93 -10.62 -0.46
CA SER A 173 -11.33 -11.99 -0.08
C SER A 173 -10.74 -13.08 -0.98
N SER A 174 -10.41 -12.73 -2.23
CA SER A 174 -9.82 -13.68 -3.18
C SER A 174 -8.35 -14.01 -2.90
N TRP A 175 -7.70 -13.23 -2.03
CA TRP A 175 -6.27 -13.37 -1.75
C TRP A 175 -5.99 -14.36 -0.62
N ASN A 176 -4.95 -15.18 -0.80
CA ASN A 176 -4.51 -16.21 0.14
C ASN A 176 -2.98 -16.35 0.27
N GLY A 177 -2.22 -15.30 -0.08
CA GLY A 177 -0.75 -15.32 -0.07
C GLY A 177 -0.12 -14.84 1.24
N HIS A 178 1.20 -14.62 1.21
CA HIS A 178 1.93 -14.04 2.36
C HIS A 178 2.04 -12.52 2.29
N LEU A 179 2.32 -12.00 1.10
CA LEU A 179 2.45 -10.58 0.77
C LEU A 179 1.73 -10.32 -0.56
N HIS A 180 0.98 -9.23 -0.65
CA HIS A 180 0.44 -8.69 -1.90
C HIS A 180 0.91 -7.27 -2.12
N ALA A 181 1.37 -6.97 -3.33
CA ALA A 181 1.77 -5.62 -3.72
C ALA A 181 1.51 -5.39 -5.22
N ASN A 182 1.16 -4.14 -5.57
CA ASN A 182 1.06 -3.70 -6.96
C ASN A 182 2.37 -3.04 -7.41
N VAL A 183 3.03 -3.66 -8.38
CA VAL A 183 4.28 -3.17 -8.94
C VAL A 183 3.99 -2.15 -10.05
N LEU A 184 4.50 -0.94 -9.84
CA LEU A 184 4.51 0.15 -10.82
C LEU A 184 5.75 0.06 -11.69
N TRP A 185 6.90 -0.26 -11.09
CA TRP A 185 8.18 -0.46 -11.79
C TRP A 185 8.98 -1.59 -11.16
N GLU A 186 9.68 -2.33 -12.03
CA GLU A 186 10.56 -3.38 -11.56
C GLU A 186 11.71 -2.81 -10.72
N THR A 187 11.96 -3.49 -9.60
CA THR A 187 13.07 -3.21 -8.70
C THR A 187 13.97 -4.43 -8.69
N ASP A 188 15.24 -4.29 -9.02
CA ASP A 188 16.22 -5.38 -8.98
C ASP A 188 17.27 -5.14 -7.90
N ARG A 189 17.81 -6.23 -7.35
CA ARG A 189 18.84 -6.20 -6.31
C ARG A 189 20.07 -5.40 -6.69
N SER A 190 20.44 -5.38 -7.97
CA SER A 190 21.57 -4.57 -8.45
C SER A 190 21.34 -3.06 -8.30
N GLU A 191 20.07 -2.60 -8.34
CA GLU A 191 19.75 -1.17 -8.22
C GLU A 191 20.01 -0.65 -6.80
N TYR A 192 19.61 -1.40 -5.78
CA TYR A 192 19.72 -0.99 -4.38
C TYR A 192 20.94 -1.60 -3.66
N ALA A 193 21.89 -2.17 -4.40
CA ALA A 193 23.19 -2.58 -3.87
C ALA A 193 23.98 -1.38 -3.30
N HIS A 194 23.80 -0.20 -3.91
CA HIS A 194 24.37 1.07 -3.47
C HIS A 194 23.24 2.03 -3.06
N SER A 195 22.84 1.99 -1.78
CA SER A 195 21.66 2.70 -1.26
C SER A 195 21.66 4.19 -1.58
N THR A 196 22.77 4.90 -1.35
CA THR A 196 22.88 6.34 -1.66
C THR A 196 22.56 6.63 -3.12
N GLN A 197 23.17 5.90 -4.05
CA GLN A 197 22.92 6.09 -5.48
C GLN A 197 21.47 5.75 -5.83
N PHE A 198 20.94 4.66 -5.28
CA PHE A 198 19.58 4.22 -5.54
C PHE A 198 18.55 5.29 -5.16
N TYR A 199 18.57 5.76 -3.90
CA TYR A 199 17.58 6.72 -3.44
C TYR A 199 17.79 8.13 -4.03
N SER A 200 19.03 8.52 -4.33
CA SER A 200 19.31 9.83 -4.93
C SER A 200 18.95 9.91 -6.42
N SER A 201 18.79 8.78 -7.12
CA SER A 201 18.63 8.76 -8.58
C SER A 201 17.34 8.11 -9.08
N THR A 202 16.61 7.38 -8.23
CA THR A 202 15.34 6.75 -8.62
C THR A 202 14.28 7.81 -8.92
N PRO A 203 13.76 7.89 -10.17
CA PRO A 203 12.84 8.96 -10.58
C PRO A 203 11.36 8.57 -10.57
N PHE A 204 11.03 7.35 -10.15
CA PHE A 204 9.67 6.84 -10.16
C PHE A 204 9.40 5.93 -8.95
N SER A 205 8.15 5.91 -8.52
CA SER A 205 7.62 4.94 -7.57
C SER A 205 7.79 3.51 -8.10
N LYS A 206 8.12 2.58 -7.20
CA LYS A 206 8.35 1.18 -7.56
C LYS A 206 7.12 0.32 -7.29
N VAL A 207 6.51 0.50 -6.13
CA VAL A 207 5.29 -0.20 -5.69
C VAL A 207 4.26 0.84 -5.27
N ALA A 208 2.99 0.60 -5.59
CA ALA A 208 1.93 1.50 -5.15
C ALA A 208 1.70 1.35 -3.63
N GLY A 209 1.92 2.43 -2.88
CA GLY A 209 1.81 2.44 -1.41
C GLY A 209 0.39 2.57 -0.89
N GLY A 210 -0.59 2.76 -1.78
CA GLY A 210 -1.99 2.98 -1.43
C GLY A 210 -2.79 1.71 -1.16
N LEU A 211 -2.29 0.53 -1.55
CA LEU A 211 -2.89 -0.77 -1.22
C LEU A 211 -1.82 -1.87 -1.20
N PHE A 212 -1.71 -2.58 -0.08
CA PHE A 212 -0.90 -3.79 0.03
C PHE A 212 -1.46 -4.70 1.14
N GLY A 213 -1.20 -5.99 1.03
CA GLY A 213 -1.75 -7.00 1.93
C GLY A 213 -0.65 -7.88 2.51
N VAL A 214 -0.78 -8.29 3.76
CA VAL A 214 0.11 -9.25 4.40
C VAL A 214 -0.66 -10.23 5.26
N SER A 215 -0.13 -11.43 5.35
CA SER A 215 -0.68 -12.49 6.20
C SER A 215 -0.33 -12.21 7.66
N ALA A 216 -1.15 -12.70 8.59
CA ALA A 216 -0.98 -12.46 10.02
C ALA A 216 0.40 -12.90 10.53
N ASP A 217 0.92 -14.02 10.03
CA ASP A 217 2.24 -14.57 10.37
C ASP A 217 3.41 -13.80 9.75
N HIS A 218 3.19 -13.04 8.67
CA HIS A 218 4.21 -12.20 8.03
C HIS A 218 4.18 -10.73 8.41
N ALA A 219 3.10 -10.23 9.02
CA ALA A 219 2.91 -8.79 9.25
C ALA A 219 4.06 -8.13 10.05
N LEU A 220 4.54 -8.79 11.10
CA LEU A 220 5.65 -8.29 11.92
C LEU A 220 6.97 -8.26 11.16
N THR A 221 7.27 -9.33 10.41
CA THR A 221 8.49 -9.41 9.60
C THR A 221 8.48 -8.36 8.49
N PHE A 222 7.36 -8.20 7.79
CA PHE A 222 7.21 -7.17 6.75
C PHE A 222 7.42 -5.75 7.30
N ALA A 223 6.82 -5.42 8.45
CA ALA A 223 7.02 -4.12 9.08
C ALA A 223 8.46 -3.91 9.55
N SER A 224 9.11 -4.95 10.08
CA SER A 224 10.53 -4.90 10.46
C SER A 224 11.45 -4.69 9.25
N ASP A 225 11.21 -5.39 8.15
CA ASP A 225 11.97 -5.23 6.91
C ASP A 225 11.81 -3.82 6.33
N PHE A 226 10.60 -3.27 6.38
CA PHE A 226 10.35 -1.89 5.98
C PHE A 226 11.03 -0.87 6.89
N ALA A 227 10.93 -1.03 8.21
CA ALA A 227 11.58 -0.13 9.16
C ALA A 227 13.11 -0.12 8.96
N PHE A 228 13.71 -1.30 8.77
CA PHE A 228 15.12 -1.42 8.43
C PHE A 228 15.49 -0.71 7.13
N GLU A 229 14.65 -0.82 6.10
CA GLU A 229 14.88 -0.13 4.83
C GLU A 229 14.71 1.39 4.93
N ALA A 230 13.74 1.86 5.73
CA ALA A 230 13.56 3.28 6.02
C ALA A 230 14.76 3.87 6.76
N ASP A 231 15.29 3.15 7.76
CA ASP A 231 16.48 3.56 8.49
C ASP A 231 17.71 3.62 7.56
N ARG A 232 17.90 2.62 6.69
CA ARG A 232 18.96 2.64 5.67
C ARG A 232 18.82 3.80 4.67
N CYS A 233 17.59 4.20 4.37
CA CYS A 233 17.30 5.34 3.51
C CYS A 233 17.65 6.67 4.18
N LEU A 234 17.37 6.81 5.48
CA LEU A 234 17.81 7.96 6.27
C LEU A 234 19.34 8.02 6.35
N GLU A 235 20.00 6.90 6.68
CA GLU A 235 21.46 6.79 6.77
C GLU A 235 22.16 7.15 5.44
N SER A 236 21.51 6.93 4.30
CA SER A 236 22.07 7.30 3.00
C SER A 236 22.06 8.81 2.75
N GLY A 237 21.32 9.58 3.56
CA GLY A 237 21.10 11.02 3.42
C GLY A 237 20.11 11.41 2.32
N TRP A 238 19.31 10.46 1.79
CA TRP A 238 18.39 10.71 0.67
C TRP A 238 17.00 10.13 0.97
N PRO A 239 16.26 10.72 1.93
CA PRO A 239 14.94 10.24 2.32
C PRO A 239 13.97 10.28 1.14
N THR A 240 13.27 9.17 0.87
CA THR A 240 12.34 9.02 -0.26
C THR A 240 10.95 8.56 0.15
N ILE A 241 10.01 8.54 -0.79
CA ILE A 241 8.63 8.11 -0.55
C ILE A 241 8.55 6.61 -0.20
N ASP A 242 7.52 6.22 0.54
CA ASP A 242 7.23 4.83 0.93
C ASP A 242 7.22 3.88 -0.28
N GLU A 243 6.71 4.33 -1.42
CA GLU A 243 6.60 3.57 -2.67
C GLU A 243 7.94 3.10 -3.27
N VAL A 244 9.04 3.78 -2.96
CA VAL A 244 10.39 3.36 -3.36
C VAL A 244 10.94 2.34 -2.37
N LEU A 245 10.75 2.56 -1.07
CA LEU A 245 11.18 1.64 -0.01
C LEU A 245 10.43 0.29 -0.09
N LEU A 246 9.11 0.34 -0.31
CA LEU A 246 8.28 -0.82 -0.60
C LEU A 246 8.80 -1.61 -1.80
N GLY A 247 9.33 -0.94 -2.83
CA GLY A 247 9.97 -1.60 -3.97
C GLY A 247 11.11 -2.53 -3.55
N VAL A 248 11.96 -2.09 -2.63
CA VAL A 248 13.07 -2.89 -2.13
C VAL A 248 12.59 -4.03 -1.23
N VAL A 249 11.67 -3.75 -0.31
CA VAL A 249 11.12 -4.76 0.62
C VAL A 249 10.38 -5.86 -0.14
N VAL A 250 9.52 -5.48 -1.08
CA VAL A 250 8.77 -6.42 -1.94
C VAL A 250 9.72 -7.22 -2.82
N ASP A 251 10.78 -6.62 -3.37
CA ASP A 251 11.75 -7.36 -4.18
C ASP A 251 12.49 -8.44 -3.37
N ARG A 252 12.89 -8.14 -2.13
CA ARG A 252 13.53 -9.12 -1.23
C ARG A 252 12.63 -10.30 -0.89
N GLN A 253 11.32 -10.09 -0.87
CA GLN A 253 10.32 -11.12 -0.58
C GLN A 253 9.58 -11.63 -1.83
N ARG A 254 10.06 -11.28 -3.03
CA ARG A 254 9.32 -11.48 -4.29
C ARG A 254 8.86 -12.91 -4.54
N SER A 255 9.65 -13.91 -4.15
CA SER A 255 9.30 -15.32 -4.33
C SER A 255 8.10 -15.77 -3.50
N ALA A 256 7.79 -15.07 -2.41
CA ALA A 256 6.65 -15.32 -1.53
C ALA A 256 5.48 -14.35 -1.76
N ALA A 257 5.65 -13.37 -2.67
CA ALA A 257 4.68 -12.32 -2.91
C ALA A 257 3.74 -12.65 -4.08
N THR A 258 2.45 -12.36 -3.89
CA THR A 258 1.48 -12.23 -4.98
C THR A 258 1.59 -10.81 -5.55
N LEU A 259 2.05 -10.70 -6.79
CA LEU A 259 2.28 -9.39 -7.41
C LEU A 259 1.23 -9.09 -8.48
N SER A 260 0.53 -7.99 -8.29
CA SER A 260 -0.26 -7.34 -9.33
C SER A 260 0.56 -6.24 -9.99
N TYR A 261 0.13 -5.78 -11.17
CA TYR A 261 0.86 -4.74 -11.88
C TYR A 261 -0.07 -3.90 -12.75
N GLY A 262 0.25 -2.61 -12.80
CA GLY A 262 -0.50 -1.59 -13.52
C GLY A 262 -0.24 -0.24 -12.86
N PRO A 263 -0.52 0.87 -13.56
CA PRO A 263 -0.49 2.19 -12.94
C PRO A 263 -1.54 2.31 -11.84
N TRP A 264 -1.41 3.32 -10.97
CA TRP A 264 -2.28 3.53 -9.80
C TRP A 264 -3.77 3.41 -10.13
N GLU A 265 -4.21 3.96 -11.26
CA GLU A 265 -5.61 4.03 -11.66
C GLU A 265 -6.24 2.66 -11.91
N THR A 266 -5.40 1.67 -12.21
CA THR A 266 -5.83 0.30 -12.53
C THR A 266 -5.55 -0.70 -11.42
N LEU A 267 -5.06 -0.25 -10.26
CA LEU A 267 -4.58 -1.12 -9.20
C LEU A 267 -5.62 -2.17 -8.77
N LEU A 268 -6.87 -1.76 -8.59
CA LEU A 268 -7.97 -2.65 -8.23
C LEU A 268 -8.45 -3.49 -9.42
N ALA A 269 -8.51 -2.90 -10.63
CA ALA A 269 -8.91 -3.61 -11.83
C ALA A 269 -7.93 -4.74 -12.23
N ASN A 270 -6.64 -4.55 -11.96
CA ASN A 270 -5.55 -5.49 -12.29
C ASN A 270 -5.14 -6.38 -11.10
N PHE A 271 -5.92 -6.37 -10.00
CA PHE A 271 -5.52 -6.95 -8.71
C PHE A 271 -5.11 -8.43 -8.80
N ASN A 272 -5.88 -9.27 -9.51
CA ASN A 272 -5.56 -10.69 -9.65
C ASN A 272 -4.80 -11.03 -10.95
N GLU A 273 -5.08 -10.29 -12.03
CA GLU A 273 -4.56 -10.57 -13.36
C GLU A 273 -4.59 -9.29 -14.21
N PRO A 274 -3.83 -9.21 -15.33
CA PRO A 274 -3.93 -8.08 -16.25
C PRO A 274 -5.33 -7.95 -16.86
N ARG A 275 -5.97 -6.78 -16.72
CA ARG A 275 -7.29 -6.46 -17.30
C ARG A 275 -7.29 -5.15 -18.08
N LEU A 276 -6.59 -4.14 -17.58
CA LEU A 276 -6.46 -2.80 -18.16
C LEU A 276 -4.98 -2.40 -18.30
N ALA A 277 -4.74 -1.33 -19.07
CA ALA A 277 -3.42 -0.72 -19.25
C ALA A 277 -2.34 -1.69 -19.76
N ALA A 278 -2.61 -2.43 -20.85
CA ALA A 278 -1.64 -3.33 -21.48
C ALA A 278 -0.29 -2.65 -21.76
N TRP A 279 -0.31 -1.39 -22.21
CA TRP A 279 0.89 -0.57 -22.42
C TRP A 279 1.85 -0.57 -21.22
N HIS A 280 1.33 -0.57 -19.98
CA HIS A 280 2.15 -0.55 -18.77
C HIS A 280 2.88 -1.88 -18.61
N ARG A 281 2.19 -2.98 -18.88
CA ARG A 281 2.79 -4.32 -18.87
C ARG A 281 3.88 -4.45 -19.93
N PHE A 282 3.65 -3.95 -21.14
CA PHE A 282 4.65 -3.97 -22.21
C PHE A 282 5.88 -3.14 -21.86
N ARG A 283 5.67 -1.99 -21.20
CA ARG A 283 6.77 -1.19 -20.66
C ARG A 283 7.61 -1.96 -19.65
N LEU A 284 7.00 -2.62 -18.67
CA LEU A 284 7.71 -3.42 -17.68
C LEU A 284 8.44 -4.60 -18.30
N LEU A 285 7.80 -5.26 -19.25
CA LEU A 285 8.39 -6.36 -20.00
C LEU A 285 9.63 -5.90 -20.79
N ARG A 286 9.54 -4.76 -21.47
CA ARG A 286 10.65 -4.15 -22.19
C ARG A 286 11.80 -3.77 -21.24
N ASP A 287 11.49 -3.19 -20.08
CA ASP A 287 12.48 -2.90 -19.04
C ASP A 287 13.22 -4.18 -18.59
N CYS A 288 12.47 -5.25 -18.32
CA CYS A 288 13.05 -6.54 -17.94
C CYS A 288 13.98 -7.08 -19.03
N ILE A 289 13.57 -7.04 -20.30
CA ILE A 289 14.38 -7.51 -21.44
C ILE A 289 15.67 -6.69 -21.53
N ASN A 290 15.55 -5.36 -21.54
CA ASN A 290 16.70 -4.45 -21.67
C ASN A 290 17.73 -4.61 -20.54
N ARG A 291 17.26 -4.96 -19.34
CA ARG A 291 18.10 -5.16 -18.16
C ARG A 291 18.56 -6.61 -17.97
N GLY A 292 18.16 -7.52 -18.86
CA GLY A 292 18.50 -8.94 -18.76
C GLY A 292 17.78 -9.70 -17.64
N LEU A 293 16.66 -9.18 -17.12
CA LEU A 293 15.84 -9.81 -16.07
C LEU A 293 14.93 -10.91 -16.66
N ARG A 294 15.54 -11.97 -17.19
CA ARG A 294 14.88 -12.99 -18.02
C ARG A 294 13.70 -13.67 -17.33
N ASP A 295 13.84 -14.07 -16.07
CA ASP A 295 12.76 -14.74 -15.34
C ASP A 295 11.55 -13.83 -15.12
N ARG A 296 11.78 -12.53 -14.88
CA ARG A 296 10.72 -11.54 -14.73
C ARG A 296 10.03 -11.29 -16.06
N ALA A 297 10.80 -11.11 -17.14
CA ALA A 297 10.25 -10.98 -18.49
C ALA A 297 9.36 -12.18 -18.85
N ARG A 298 9.82 -13.40 -18.55
CA ARG A 298 9.04 -14.63 -18.75
C ARG A 298 7.74 -14.62 -17.95
N ASN A 299 7.77 -14.23 -16.68
CA ASN A 299 6.56 -14.16 -15.86
C ASN A 299 5.56 -13.14 -16.40
N HIS A 300 6.03 -11.97 -16.87
CA HIS A 300 5.18 -10.99 -17.54
C HIS A 300 4.52 -11.57 -18.79
N PHE A 301 5.27 -12.27 -19.65
CA PHE A 301 4.69 -12.95 -20.82
C PHE A 301 3.58 -13.93 -20.41
N LEU A 302 3.85 -14.82 -19.46
CA LEU A 302 2.89 -15.83 -19.03
C LEU A 302 1.59 -15.21 -18.50
N GLN A 303 1.69 -14.12 -17.72
CA GLN A 303 0.52 -13.41 -17.20
C GLN A 303 -0.28 -12.73 -18.32
N ILE A 304 0.39 -12.08 -19.28
CA ILE A 304 -0.24 -11.43 -20.42
C ILE A 304 -0.96 -12.47 -21.31
N GLU A 305 -0.27 -13.56 -21.66
CA GLU A 305 -0.84 -14.64 -22.49
C GLU A 305 -2.03 -15.31 -21.82
N ALA A 306 -1.93 -15.61 -20.52
CA ALA A 306 -3.04 -16.18 -19.77
C ALA A 306 -4.26 -15.25 -19.78
N ALA A 307 -4.05 -13.94 -19.58
CA ALA A 307 -5.14 -12.97 -19.61
C ALA A 307 -5.78 -12.85 -21.00
N ILE A 308 -5.00 -12.89 -22.09
CA ILE A 308 -5.52 -12.89 -23.47
C ILE A 308 -6.33 -14.16 -23.74
N ASN A 309 -5.77 -15.33 -23.43
CA ASN A 309 -6.40 -16.63 -23.68
C ASN A 309 -7.72 -16.81 -22.92
N ASN A 310 -7.84 -16.19 -21.74
CA ASN A 310 -9.04 -16.21 -20.92
C ASN A 310 -10.04 -15.09 -21.28
N GLY A 311 -9.78 -14.31 -22.33
CA GLY A 311 -10.62 -13.18 -22.73
C GLY A 311 -10.66 -12.03 -21.72
N ARG A 312 -9.67 -11.95 -20.83
CA ARG A 312 -9.55 -10.98 -19.74
C ARG A 312 -8.79 -9.72 -20.16
N LEU A 313 -7.90 -9.87 -21.14
CA LEU A 313 -7.17 -8.76 -21.76
C LEU A 313 -7.39 -8.81 -23.28
N SER A 314 -7.92 -7.72 -23.84
CA SER A 314 -8.01 -7.53 -25.29
C SER A 314 -6.90 -6.60 -25.74
N LEU A 315 -6.18 -6.99 -26.78
CA LEU A 315 -5.14 -6.15 -27.39
C LEU A 315 -5.62 -5.63 -28.74
N SER A 316 -5.23 -4.40 -29.08
CA SER A 316 -5.30 -3.89 -30.44
C SER A 316 -4.30 -4.61 -31.37
N ILE A 317 -4.44 -4.40 -32.68
CA ILE A 317 -3.52 -4.96 -33.68
C ILE A 317 -2.07 -4.51 -33.42
N ASP A 318 -1.87 -3.24 -33.05
CA ASP A 318 -0.53 -2.70 -32.79
C ASP A 318 0.05 -3.25 -31.47
N GLU A 319 -0.77 -3.43 -30.44
CA GLU A 319 -0.35 -4.07 -29.18
C GLU A 319 0.01 -5.55 -29.37
N HIS A 320 -0.71 -6.28 -30.23
CA HIS A 320 -0.31 -7.63 -30.63
C HIS A 320 1.05 -7.63 -31.33
N ARG A 321 1.30 -6.68 -32.24
CA ARG A 321 2.58 -6.56 -32.95
C ARG A 321 3.72 -6.25 -31.97
N GLU A 322 3.50 -5.35 -31.02
CA GLU A 322 4.48 -5.02 -29.98
C GLU A 322 4.82 -6.23 -29.11
N LEU A 323 3.81 -7.00 -28.67
CA LEU A 323 4.04 -8.20 -27.86
C LEU A 323 4.90 -9.24 -28.59
N GLU A 324 4.67 -9.44 -29.90
CA GLU A 324 5.48 -10.34 -30.74
C GLU A 324 6.91 -9.82 -30.97
N GLU A 325 7.09 -8.50 -31.06
CA GLU A 325 8.43 -7.90 -31.10
C GLU A 325 9.20 -8.14 -29.80
N LEU A 326 8.57 -7.86 -28.66
CA LEU A 326 9.16 -8.12 -27.34
C LEU A 326 9.50 -9.60 -27.17
N ARG A 327 8.68 -10.52 -27.68
CA ARG A 327 8.94 -11.96 -27.65
C ARG A 327 10.20 -12.35 -28.41
N ARG A 328 10.41 -11.76 -29.59
CA ARG A 328 11.62 -11.96 -30.39
C ARG A 328 12.86 -11.43 -29.67
N LEU A 329 12.77 -10.24 -29.08
CA LEU A 329 13.87 -9.63 -28.30
C LEU A 329 14.22 -10.44 -27.05
N ALA A 330 13.23 -11.05 -26.38
CA ALA A 330 13.48 -11.90 -25.23
C ALA A 330 14.15 -13.25 -25.58
N SER A 331 14.10 -13.65 -26.86
CA SER A 331 14.63 -14.93 -27.36
C SER A 331 16.04 -14.82 -27.96
N SER A 332 16.54 -13.60 -28.20
CA SER A 332 17.90 -13.31 -28.71
C SER A 332 18.91 -13.18 -27.57
#